data_AF-A0A7S3RM47-F1
#
_entry.id   AF-A0A7S3RM47-F1
#
_cell.length_a   1.000
_cell.length_b   1.000
_cell.length_c   1.000
_cell.angle_alpha   90.00
_cell.angle_beta   90.00
_cell.angle_gamma   90.00
#
_symmetry.space_group_name_H-M   'P 1'
#
loop_
_entity.id
_entity.type
_entity.pdbx_description
1 polymer ?
#
loop_
_entity_poly.entity_id
_entity_poly.type
_entity_poly.pdbx_seq_one_letter_code
_entity_poly.pdbx_strand_id
1 'polypeptide(L)'
;VVFCSVMEAAKQSWGQCFQGTGRSFPCGYNALVQASIASHCIAAARALGLTTGVLDMDVRHSQFGPRILEVNARMGGGSVAPMHDLVYNLDLVEVHLKTLLGVSVAHLAHCQPKDPTMCYEAGWVMSPHSGEIQGMDSFMEELQATFAAQPDVISITKLLDDGAQVVGYNEGLHSCLIQVVARGPSKDVAGQNLGTVLRTAEDRITQVVVPRSEDQSESVQPVASRTTSAVALTGIAALISVMEKEQRTVLVIGTGPRARNIDLFLKLSAL
;
A
#
# COMPACT_ATOMS: atom_id res chain seq x y z
N VAL A 1 -15.71 4.19 -17.20
CA VAL A 1 -15.02 5.38 -16.65
C VAL A 1 -13.84 4.98 -15.79
N VAL A 2 -12.60 5.06 -16.29
CA VAL A 2 -11.41 4.72 -15.51
C VAL A 2 -10.87 5.93 -14.74
N PHE A 3 -10.58 5.78 -13.45
CA PHE A 3 -9.76 6.73 -12.67
C PHE A 3 -8.41 6.09 -12.31
N CYS A 4 -7.36 6.38 -13.05
CA CYS A 4 -6.02 5.87 -12.78
C CYS A 4 -5.19 6.92 -12.02
N SER A 5 -4.84 6.63 -10.77
CA SER A 5 -3.74 7.29 -10.06
C SER A 5 -2.42 6.57 -10.35
N VAL A 6 -1.32 7.33 -10.41
CA VAL A 6 0.04 6.78 -10.45
C VAL A 6 0.74 7.24 -9.18
N MET A 7 1.37 6.30 -8.49
CA MET A 7 2.20 6.55 -7.32
C MET A 7 3.58 5.91 -7.51
N GLU A 8 4.57 6.41 -6.78
CA GLU A 8 5.90 5.82 -6.77
C GLU A 8 6.09 4.97 -5.52
N ALA A 9 6.59 3.75 -5.68
CA ALA A 9 7.03 2.93 -4.57
C ALA A 9 8.55 3.05 -4.41
N ALA A 10 9.00 3.46 -3.23
CA ALA A 10 10.39 3.34 -2.85
C ALA A 10 10.65 1.86 -2.48
N LYS A 11 11.63 1.25 -3.15
CA LYS A 11 12.06 -0.11 -2.86
C LYS A 11 13.55 -0.17 -2.55
N GLN A 12 13.93 -0.92 -1.53
CA GLN A 12 15.32 -1.26 -1.22
C GLN A 12 15.57 -2.75 -1.46
N SER A 13 16.78 -3.08 -1.90
CA SER A 13 17.24 -4.47 -2.05
C SER A 13 17.96 -4.90 -0.79
N TRP A 14 17.41 -5.88 -0.09
CA TRP A 14 18.02 -6.50 1.09
C TRP A 14 18.30 -7.96 0.77
N GLY A 15 19.57 -8.29 0.54
CA GLY A 15 19.95 -9.60 0.01
C GLY A 15 19.26 -9.90 -1.32
N GLN A 16 18.40 -10.93 -1.34
CA GLN A 16 17.67 -11.37 -2.54
C GLN A 16 16.22 -10.86 -2.64
N CYS A 17 15.76 -10.01 -1.71
CA CYS A 17 14.39 -9.47 -1.74
C CYS A 17 14.36 -7.98 -2.12
N PHE A 18 13.28 -7.58 -2.82
CA PHE A 18 12.95 -6.18 -3.06
C PHE A 18 11.83 -5.78 -2.11
N GLN A 19 12.16 -4.97 -1.12
CA GLN A 19 11.19 -4.51 -0.15
C GLN A 19 10.67 -3.13 -0.49
N GLY A 20 9.35 -2.92 -0.37
CA GLY A 20 8.78 -1.57 -0.29
C GLY A 20 9.12 -0.86 1.03
N THR A 21 9.88 0.23 0.96
CA THR A 21 10.29 1.04 2.11
C THR A 21 9.55 2.37 2.21
N GLY A 22 8.86 2.78 1.15
CA GLY A 22 7.98 3.94 1.18
C GLY A 22 7.16 4.10 -0.10
N ARG A 23 6.33 5.14 -0.14
CA ARG A 23 5.53 5.54 -1.28
C ARG A 23 5.35 7.05 -1.37
N SER A 24 5.33 7.56 -2.60
CA SER A 24 5.19 8.98 -2.90
C SER A 24 3.86 9.25 -3.63
N PHE A 25 3.15 10.29 -3.20
CA PHE A 25 1.87 10.73 -3.74
C PHE A 25 1.82 12.25 -3.92
N PRO A 26 1.41 12.77 -5.10
CA PRO A 26 1.29 12.04 -6.37
C PRO A 26 2.67 11.53 -6.85
N CYS A 27 2.68 10.76 -7.94
CA CYS A 27 3.91 10.38 -8.62
C CYS A 27 4.69 11.63 -9.10
N GLY A 28 6.01 11.62 -8.94
CA GLY A 28 6.93 12.70 -9.32
C GLY A 28 7.32 12.71 -10.80
N TYR A 29 6.97 11.68 -11.58
CA TYR A 29 7.10 11.73 -13.03
C TYR A 29 6.27 12.85 -13.64
N ASN A 30 6.68 13.36 -14.80
CA ASN A 30 5.85 14.32 -15.54
C ASN A 30 4.54 13.69 -16.04
N ALA A 31 3.57 14.54 -16.38
CA ALA A 31 2.23 14.11 -16.79
C ALA A 31 2.23 13.16 -18.01
N LEU A 32 3.15 13.31 -18.96
CA LEU A 32 3.24 12.44 -20.14
C LEU A 32 3.65 11.02 -19.76
N VAL A 33 4.64 10.88 -18.88
CA VAL A 33 5.08 9.58 -18.37
C VAL A 33 3.97 8.93 -17.54
N GLN A 34 3.32 9.68 -16.65
CA GLN A 34 2.18 9.18 -15.88
C GLN A 34 1.03 8.71 -16.79
N ALA A 35 0.69 9.48 -17.83
CA ALA A 35 -0.33 9.10 -18.79
C ALA A 35 0.04 7.85 -19.60
N SER A 36 1.33 7.68 -19.94
CA SER A 36 1.84 6.48 -20.62
C SER A 36 1.72 5.24 -19.73
N ILE A 37 2.09 5.35 -18.45
CA ILE A 37 1.94 4.28 -17.45
C ILE A 37 0.45 3.93 -17.29
N ALA A 38 -0.40 4.94 -17.05
CA ALA A 38 -1.84 4.76 -16.90
C ALA A 38 -2.46 4.04 -18.10
N SER A 39 -2.15 4.49 -19.31
CA SER A 39 -2.64 3.88 -20.56
C SER A 39 -2.22 2.42 -20.70
N HIS A 40 -0.97 2.10 -20.33
CA HIS A 40 -0.46 0.72 -20.37
C HIS A 40 -1.17 -0.18 -19.36
N CYS A 41 -1.41 0.30 -18.14
CA CYS A 41 -2.16 -0.43 -17.12
C CYS A 41 -3.63 -0.64 -17.51
N ILE A 42 -4.27 0.36 -18.12
CA ILE A 42 -5.63 0.24 -18.65
C ILE A 42 -5.71 -0.85 -19.72
N ALA A 43 -4.75 -0.87 -20.64
CA ALA A 43 -4.68 -1.89 -21.68
C ALA A 43 -4.47 -3.29 -21.07
N ALA A 44 -3.59 -3.43 -20.08
CA ALA A 44 -3.35 -4.68 -19.38
C ALA A 44 -4.60 -5.18 -18.63
N ALA A 45 -5.30 -4.29 -17.90
CA ALA A 45 -6.55 -4.62 -17.20
C ALA A 45 -7.58 -5.22 -18.17
N ARG A 46 -7.80 -4.53 -19.30
CA ARG A 46 -8.74 -4.97 -20.34
C ARG A 46 -8.34 -6.30 -20.96
N ALA A 47 -7.05 -6.48 -21.25
CA ALA A 47 -6.53 -7.74 -21.81
C ALA A 47 -6.74 -8.93 -20.86
N LEU A 48 -6.74 -8.69 -19.54
CA LEU A 48 -7.01 -9.69 -18.51
C LEU A 48 -8.51 -9.87 -18.20
N GLY A 49 -9.40 -9.13 -18.87
CA GLY A 49 -10.84 -9.15 -18.57
C GLY A 49 -11.20 -8.47 -17.24
N LEU A 50 -10.28 -7.71 -16.64
CA LEU A 50 -10.49 -6.99 -15.39
C LEU A 50 -11.16 -5.65 -15.67
N THR A 51 -12.49 -5.67 -15.71
CA THR A 51 -13.30 -4.52 -16.13
C THR A 51 -14.06 -3.83 -15.01
N THR A 52 -14.04 -4.33 -13.78
CA THR A 52 -14.83 -3.76 -12.67
C THR A 52 -14.02 -3.85 -11.36
N GLY A 53 -14.14 -2.85 -10.50
CA GLY A 53 -13.51 -2.84 -9.19
C GLY A 53 -12.32 -1.89 -9.06
N VAL A 54 -11.48 -2.19 -8.06
CA VAL A 54 -10.24 -1.46 -7.76
C VAL A 54 -9.12 -2.47 -7.96
N LEU A 55 -8.11 -2.10 -8.75
CA LEU A 55 -6.97 -2.97 -9.03
C LEU A 55 -5.70 -2.38 -8.43
N ASP A 56 -4.68 -3.21 -8.29
CA ASP A 56 -3.35 -2.81 -7.86
C ASP A 56 -2.38 -3.42 -8.87
N MET A 57 -1.71 -2.57 -9.65
CA MET A 57 -0.75 -2.98 -10.67
C MET A 57 0.64 -2.43 -10.38
N ASP A 58 1.58 -3.35 -10.27
CA ASP A 58 2.99 -3.05 -10.05
C ASP A 58 3.67 -2.84 -11.41
N VAL A 59 4.28 -1.67 -11.62
CA VAL A 59 4.80 -1.25 -12.93
C VAL A 59 6.23 -0.78 -12.79
N ARG A 60 7.10 -1.23 -13.70
CA ARG A 60 8.42 -0.64 -13.90
C ARG A 60 8.40 0.26 -15.12
N HIS A 61 8.74 1.53 -14.93
CA HIS A 61 9.02 2.44 -16.04
C HIS A 61 10.52 2.44 -16.36
N SER A 62 10.88 2.46 -17.64
CA SER A 62 12.26 2.45 -18.13
C SER A 62 12.34 3.15 -19.49
N GLN A 63 13.54 3.24 -20.05
CA GLN A 63 13.75 3.74 -21.43
C GLN A 63 12.95 2.98 -22.50
N PHE A 64 12.53 1.74 -22.21
CA PHE A 64 11.70 0.92 -23.11
C PHE A 64 10.18 1.09 -22.87
N GLY A 65 9.80 2.07 -22.05
CA GLY A 65 8.43 2.32 -21.62
C GLY A 65 8.01 1.54 -20.37
N PRO A 66 6.72 1.62 -19.99
CA PRO A 66 6.17 0.87 -18.86
C PRO A 66 6.17 -0.63 -19.15
N ARG A 67 6.36 -1.43 -18.09
CA ARG A 67 6.23 -2.89 -18.07
C ARG A 67 5.46 -3.30 -16.82
N ILE A 68 4.36 -4.02 -17.01
CA ILE A 68 3.62 -4.63 -15.91
C ILE A 68 4.48 -5.73 -15.28
N LEU A 69 4.69 -5.64 -13.97
CA LEU A 69 5.35 -6.66 -13.17
C LEU A 69 4.32 -7.58 -12.51
N GLU A 70 3.20 -7.01 -12.04
CA GLU A 70 2.17 -7.71 -11.29
C GLU A 70 0.81 -7.02 -11.45
N VAL A 71 -0.27 -7.81 -11.47
CA VAL A 71 -1.65 -7.33 -11.44
C VAL A 71 -2.41 -8.05 -10.35
N ASN A 72 -2.98 -7.30 -9.43
CA ASN A 72 -3.83 -7.78 -8.37
C ASN A 72 -5.25 -7.26 -8.60
N ALA A 73 -6.23 -8.17 -8.66
CA ALA A 73 -7.65 -7.84 -8.76
C ALA A 73 -8.26 -7.46 -7.40
N ARG A 74 -7.57 -6.59 -6.68
CA ARG A 74 -7.94 -6.08 -5.36
C ARG A 74 -7.30 -4.71 -5.13
N MET A 75 -7.75 -4.05 -4.08
CA MET A 75 -7.09 -2.86 -3.56
C MET A 75 -5.66 -3.16 -3.10
N GLY A 76 -4.77 -2.18 -3.30
CA GLY A 76 -3.40 -2.23 -2.83
C GLY A 76 -3.30 -2.24 -1.31
N GLY A 77 -2.27 -2.91 -0.79
CA GLY A 77 -2.05 -3.06 0.64
C GLY A 77 -1.27 -1.91 1.30
N GLY A 78 -1.27 -1.87 2.63
CA GLY A 78 -0.58 -0.85 3.42
C GLY A 78 -1.19 0.54 3.24
N SER A 79 -0.37 1.56 3.00
CA SER A 79 -0.82 2.96 2.86
C SER A 79 -1.68 3.29 1.64
N VAL A 80 -1.96 2.35 0.72
CA VAL A 80 -2.62 2.70 -0.55
C VAL A 80 -4.00 3.34 -0.33
N ALA A 81 -4.90 2.67 0.39
CA ALA A 81 -6.23 3.21 0.67
C ALA A 81 -6.19 4.54 1.45
N PRO A 82 -5.51 4.64 2.63
CA PRO A 82 -5.51 5.88 3.39
C PRO A 82 -4.82 7.04 2.65
N MET A 83 -3.81 6.78 1.81
CA MET A 83 -3.19 7.84 1.01
C MET A 83 -4.10 8.32 -0.12
N HIS A 84 -4.94 7.45 -0.70
CA HIS A 84 -5.92 7.88 -1.69
C HIS A 84 -7.00 8.78 -1.07
N ASP A 85 -7.44 8.46 0.15
CA ASP A 85 -8.34 9.33 0.90
C ASP A 85 -7.66 10.66 1.25
N LEU A 86 -6.45 10.60 1.82
CA LEU A 86 -5.68 11.77 2.20
C LEU A 86 -5.42 12.71 1.02
N VAL A 87 -4.92 12.18 -0.10
CA VAL A 87 -4.46 12.99 -1.25
C VAL A 87 -5.61 13.35 -2.19
N TYR A 88 -6.55 12.43 -2.45
CA TYR A 88 -7.58 12.60 -3.49
C TYR A 88 -9.01 12.70 -2.97
N ASN A 89 -9.24 12.53 -1.66
CA ASN A 89 -10.59 12.40 -1.05
C ASN A 89 -11.33 11.15 -1.54
N LEU A 90 -10.60 10.08 -1.81
CA LEU A 90 -11.17 8.86 -2.37
C LEU A 90 -11.13 7.71 -1.36
N ASP A 91 -12.31 7.39 -0.82
CA ASP A 91 -12.53 6.12 -0.14
C ASP A 91 -12.56 4.99 -1.19
N LEU A 92 -11.44 4.29 -1.32
CA LEU A 92 -11.33 3.19 -2.28
C LEU A 92 -12.27 2.02 -1.95
N VAL A 93 -12.70 1.83 -0.70
CA VAL A 93 -13.65 0.79 -0.32
C VAL A 93 -15.03 1.15 -0.86
N GLU A 94 -15.45 2.39 -0.64
CA GLU A 94 -16.71 2.89 -1.18
C GLU A 94 -16.72 2.82 -2.72
N VAL A 95 -15.64 3.26 -3.36
CA VAL A 95 -15.50 3.17 -4.83
C VAL A 95 -15.59 1.73 -5.30
N HIS A 96 -14.89 0.80 -4.65
CA HIS A 96 -14.94 -0.61 -4.99
C HIS A 96 -16.37 -1.16 -4.90
N LEU A 97 -17.06 -0.93 -3.78
CA LEU A 97 -18.44 -1.39 -3.58
C LEU A 97 -19.41 -0.77 -4.58
N LYS A 98 -19.34 0.54 -4.81
CA LYS A 98 -20.17 1.24 -5.81
C LYS A 98 -20.00 0.62 -7.19
N THR A 99 -18.76 0.32 -7.60
CA THR A 99 -18.50 -0.30 -8.90
C THR A 99 -19.07 -1.71 -9.02
N LEU A 100 -18.99 -2.52 -7.96
CA LEU A 100 -19.57 -3.87 -7.93
C LEU A 100 -21.11 -3.84 -7.98
N LEU A 101 -21.72 -2.82 -7.38
CA LEU A 101 -23.17 -2.60 -7.37
C LEU A 101 -23.71 -1.92 -8.63
N GLY A 102 -22.85 -1.62 -9.62
CA GLY A 102 -23.24 -0.90 -10.84
C GLY A 102 -23.55 0.59 -10.60
N VAL A 103 -23.21 1.14 -9.43
CA VAL A 103 -23.36 2.56 -9.14
C VAL A 103 -22.29 3.35 -9.88
N SER A 104 -22.71 4.36 -10.63
CA SER A 104 -21.80 5.19 -11.41
C SER A 104 -20.83 5.95 -10.51
N VAL A 105 -19.53 5.79 -10.78
CA VAL A 105 -18.46 6.64 -10.23
C VAL A 105 -17.79 7.46 -11.34
N ALA A 106 -18.58 7.84 -12.36
CA ALA A 106 -18.10 8.57 -13.53
C ALA A 106 -17.39 9.90 -13.19
N HIS A 107 -17.82 10.54 -12.11
CA HIS A 107 -17.21 11.78 -11.60
C HIS A 107 -15.72 11.61 -11.24
N LEU A 108 -15.25 10.39 -10.97
CA LEU A 108 -13.85 10.12 -10.62
C LEU A 108 -12.88 10.21 -11.80
N ALA A 109 -13.35 10.18 -13.06
CA ALA A 109 -12.47 10.30 -14.24
C ALA A 109 -11.54 11.52 -14.20
N HIS A 110 -11.98 12.58 -13.52
CA HIS A 110 -11.29 13.86 -13.44
C HIS A 110 -10.79 14.16 -12.03
N CYS A 111 -10.79 13.18 -11.12
CA CYS A 111 -10.31 13.39 -9.77
C CYS A 111 -8.83 13.83 -9.79
N GLN A 112 -8.54 14.89 -9.05
CA GLN A 112 -7.21 15.48 -8.88
C GLN A 112 -6.85 15.46 -7.39
N PRO A 113 -5.56 15.59 -7.03
CA PRO A 113 -5.18 15.81 -5.65
C PRO A 113 -5.95 17.00 -5.04
N LYS A 114 -6.35 16.90 -3.76
CA LYS A 114 -6.99 17.97 -2.97
C LYS A 114 -6.16 19.24 -3.01
N ASP A 115 -4.85 19.07 -2.89
CA ASP A 115 -3.87 20.14 -2.99
C ASP A 115 -2.79 19.75 -4.00
N PRO A 116 -2.84 20.30 -5.23
CA PRO A 116 -1.85 19.99 -6.26
C PRO A 116 -0.47 20.61 -5.98
N THR A 117 -0.34 21.45 -4.96
CA THR A 117 0.93 22.06 -4.54
C THR A 117 1.66 21.24 -3.48
N MET A 118 1.05 20.14 -3.00
CA MET A 118 1.61 19.30 -1.95
C MET A 118 1.93 17.90 -2.45
N CYS A 119 3.06 17.39 -1.96
CA CYS A 119 3.49 16.01 -2.09
C CYS A 119 3.45 15.35 -0.71
N TYR A 120 3.18 14.05 -0.69
CA TYR A 120 3.07 13.23 0.49
C TYR A 120 3.98 12.01 0.33
N GLU A 121 4.71 11.70 1.39
CA GLU A 121 5.60 10.56 1.46
C GLU A 121 5.18 9.68 2.63
N ALA A 122 4.96 8.40 2.38
CA ALA A 122 4.76 7.39 3.39
C ALA A 122 6.03 6.53 3.49
N GLY A 123 6.49 6.22 4.69
CA GLY A 123 7.63 5.35 4.94
C GLY A 123 7.37 4.39 6.08
N TRP A 124 8.20 3.35 6.19
CA TRP A 124 8.10 2.34 7.24
C TRP A 124 9.38 2.23 8.05
N VAL A 125 9.22 2.09 9.36
CA VAL A 125 10.31 1.74 10.29
C VAL A 125 10.34 0.22 10.43
N MET A 126 11.53 -0.35 10.30
CA MET A 126 11.79 -1.79 10.34
C MET A 126 12.95 -2.07 11.29
N SER A 127 13.02 -3.28 11.83
CA SER A 127 14.12 -3.69 12.70
C SER A 127 15.24 -4.38 11.91
N PRO A 128 16.54 -4.11 12.20
CA PRO A 128 17.65 -4.85 11.60
C PRO A 128 17.66 -6.33 11.99
N HIS A 129 17.13 -6.68 13.16
CA HIS A 129 17.21 -8.02 13.73
C HIS A 129 15.82 -8.53 14.12
N SER A 130 15.66 -9.85 14.08
CA SER A 130 14.45 -10.51 14.57
C SER A 130 14.39 -10.49 16.09
N GLY A 131 13.19 -10.53 16.62
CA GLY A 131 12.98 -10.47 18.06
C GLY A 131 11.53 -10.33 18.45
N GLU A 132 11.32 -9.97 19.69
CA GLU A 132 10.01 -9.62 20.23
C GLU A 132 9.96 -8.12 20.53
N ILE A 133 8.83 -7.50 20.20
CA ILE A 133 8.58 -6.09 20.52
C ILE A 133 8.31 -5.94 22.03
N GLN A 134 9.03 -5.03 22.69
CA GLN A 134 8.82 -4.65 24.09
C GLN A 134 8.91 -3.12 24.24
N GLY A 135 7.95 -2.51 24.93
CA GLY A 135 7.97 -1.08 25.23
C GLY A 135 7.60 -0.19 24.03
N MET A 136 6.86 -0.72 23.05
CA MET A 136 6.43 0.02 21.86
C MET A 136 5.51 1.19 22.20
N ASP A 137 4.62 1.05 23.20
CA ASP A 137 3.71 2.14 23.55
C ASP A 137 4.46 3.37 24.07
N SER A 138 5.36 3.18 25.03
CA SER A 138 6.22 4.27 25.54
C SER A 138 7.10 4.86 24.43
N PHE A 139 7.64 4.01 23.55
CA PHE A 139 8.41 4.49 22.40
C PHE A 139 7.57 5.36 21.45
N MET A 140 6.34 4.95 21.16
CA MET A 140 5.41 5.69 20.30
C MET A 140 4.99 7.01 20.93
N GLU A 141 4.71 7.04 22.23
CA GLU A 141 4.38 8.28 22.96
C GLU A 141 5.51 9.31 22.85
N GLU A 142 6.75 8.88 23.08
CA GLU A 142 7.92 9.75 22.98
C GLU A 142 8.18 10.23 21.54
N LEU A 143 8.07 9.32 20.57
CA LEU A 143 8.27 9.66 19.15
C LEU A 143 7.21 10.65 18.68
N GLN A 144 5.94 10.43 19.03
CA GLN A 144 4.86 11.36 18.71
C GLN A 144 5.06 12.71 19.41
N ALA A 145 5.44 12.74 20.69
CA ALA A 145 5.74 13.98 21.41
C ALA A 145 6.89 14.77 20.76
N THR A 146 7.92 14.08 20.27
CA THR A 146 9.07 14.68 19.58
C THR A 146 8.66 15.42 18.31
N PHE A 147 7.68 14.88 17.57
CA PHE A 147 7.22 15.41 16.29
C PHE A 147 5.88 16.15 16.35
N ALA A 148 5.27 16.30 17.54
CA ALA A 148 3.95 16.90 17.71
C ALA A 148 3.85 18.36 17.21
N ALA A 149 4.96 19.11 17.27
CA ALA A 149 5.02 20.48 16.81
C ALA A 149 5.32 20.62 15.30
N GLN A 150 5.47 19.51 14.56
CA GLN A 150 5.80 19.52 13.14
C GLN A 150 4.54 19.28 12.29
N PRO A 151 3.89 20.33 11.76
CA PRO A 151 2.62 20.20 11.03
C PRO A 151 2.73 19.47 9.69
N ASP A 152 3.96 19.24 9.21
CA ASP A 152 4.24 18.49 7.99
C ASP A 152 4.48 17.00 8.24
N VAL A 153 4.53 16.57 9.51
CA VAL A 153 4.40 15.16 9.91
C VAL A 153 2.92 14.89 10.12
N ILE A 154 2.32 14.14 9.19
CA ILE A 154 0.87 13.91 9.14
C ILE A 154 0.46 12.79 10.09
N SER A 155 1.22 11.70 10.12
CA SER A 155 0.96 10.61 11.04
C SER A 155 2.21 9.81 11.36
N ILE A 156 2.23 9.27 12.58
CA ILE A 156 3.17 8.26 13.05
C ILE A 156 2.31 7.16 13.68
N THR A 157 2.19 6.04 12.98
CA THR A 157 1.22 4.98 13.27
C THR A 157 1.95 3.69 13.57
N LYS A 158 1.72 3.15 14.77
CA LYS A 158 2.15 1.82 15.17
C LYS A 158 1.41 0.76 14.34
N LEU A 159 2.14 -0.24 13.84
CA LEU A 159 1.60 -1.36 13.06
C LEU A 159 1.59 -2.68 13.84
N LEU A 160 2.44 -2.81 14.84
CA LEU A 160 2.58 -4.00 15.68
C LEU A 160 2.68 -3.62 17.16
N ASP A 161 2.05 -4.43 18.01
CA ASP A 161 2.01 -4.24 19.46
C ASP A 161 3.15 -4.99 20.19
N ASP A 162 3.30 -4.70 21.48
CA ASP A 162 4.17 -5.47 22.38
C ASP A 162 3.84 -6.97 22.36
N GLY A 163 4.87 -7.80 22.49
CA GLY A 163 4.79 -9.25 22.38
C GLY A 163 4.75 -9.77 20.94
N ALA A 164 4.61 -8.90 19.93
CA ALA A 164 4.65 -9.32 18.54
C ALA A 164 6.06 -9.80 18.15
N GLN A 165 6.11 -10.94 17.47
CA GLN A 165 7.33 -11.48 16.90
C GLN A 165 7.62 -10.78 15.57
N VAL A 166 8.82 -10.22 15.45
CA VAL A 166 9.26 -9.52 14.24
C VAL A 166 10.41 -10.26 13.57
N VAL A 167 10.40 -10.24 12.25
CA VAL A 167 11.54 -10.66 11.45
C VAL A 167 12.36 -9.42 11.12
N GLY A 168 13.66 -9.48 11.39
CA GLY A 168 14.61 -8.44 11.05
C GLY A 168 14.96 -8.44 9.57
N TYR A 169 15.31 -7.29 9.03
CA TYR A 169 15.61 -7.19 7.61
C TYR A 169 16.92 -7.82 7.18
N ASN A 170 17.84 -8.07 8.11
CA ASN A 170 19.04 -8.85 7.83
C ASN A 170 18.74 -10.35 7.70
N GLU A 171 17.53 -10.79 8.07
CA GLU A 171 17.20 -12.21 8.26
C GLU A 171 16.09 -12.69 7.32
N GLY A 172 15.36 -11.80 6.63
CA GLY A 172 14.39 -12.19 5.62
C GLY A 172 13.34 -11.15 5.28
N LEU A 173 12.12 -11.64 5.02
CA LEU A 173 10.95 -10.79 4.82
C LEU A 173 10.54 -10.20 6.17
N HIS A 174 10.99 -8.99 6.42
CA HIS A 174 10.86 -8.33 7.71
C HIS A 174 9.44 -7.84 7.97
N SER A 175 9.23 -7.55 9.24
CA SER A 175 8.05 -6.88 9.74
C SER A 175 8.21 -5.36 9.60
N CYS A 176 7.16 -4.68 9.16
CA CYS A 176 7.05 -3.23 9.29
C CYS A 176 6.43 -2.92 10.66
N LEU A 177 7.12 -2.13 11.49
CA LEU A 177 6.72 -1.87 12.88
C LEU A 177 5.89 -0.59 12.99
N ILE A 178 6.29 0.45 12.24
CA ILE A 178 5.68 1.78 12.28
C ILE A 178 5.54 2.27 10.85
N GLN A 179 4.46 2.98 10.57
CA GLN A 179 4.28 3.79 9.38
C GLN A 179 4.38 5.27 9.74
N VAL A 180 5.09 6.03 8.92
CA VAL A 180 5.14 7.48 9.00
C VAL A 180 4.61 8.07 7.71
N VAL A 181 3.80 9.11 7.80
CA VAL A 181 3.38 9.93 6.66
C VAL A 181 3.81 11.37 6.91
N ALA A 182 4.49 11.97 5.94
CA ALA A 182 4.85 13.38 5.94
C ALA A 182 4.47 14.03 4.62
N ARG A 183 4.46 15.36 4.59
CA ARG A 183 4.16 16.15 3.39
C ARG A 183 5.15 17.28 3.18
N GLY A 184 5.08 17.91 2.02
CA GLY A 184 5.85 19.11 1.69
C GLY A 184 5.46 19.69 0.33
N PRO A 185 5.90 20.91 0.00
CA PRO A 185 5.59 21.57 -1.27
C PRO A 185 6.27 20.91 -2.48
N SER A 186 7.18 19.97 -2.24
CA SER A 186 7.80 19.14 -3.26
C SER A 186 8.07 17.76 -2.68
N LYS A 187 8.30 16.80 -3.58
CA LYS A 187 8.70 15.43 -3.21
C LYS A 187 9.94 15.43 -2.32
N ASP A 188 10.94 16.24 -2.65
CA ASP A 188 12.20 16.30 -1.90
C ASP A 188 11.98 16.83 -0.47
N VAL A 189 11.15 17.87 -0.31
CA VAL A 189 10.84 18.42 1.01
C VAL A 189 10.00 17.44 1.84
N ALA A 190 9.00 16.80 1.22
CA ALA A 190 8.22 15.75 1.89
C ALA A 190 9.12 14.58 2.32
N GLY A 191 10.08 14.19 1.49
CA GLY A 191 11.08 13.17 1.78
C GLY A 191 12.04 13.56 2.90
N GLN A 192 12.43 14.83 3.00
CA GLN A 192 13.25 15.35 4.10
C GLN A 192 12.49 15.31 5.44
N ASN A 193 11.22 15.71 5.43
CA ASN A 193 10.33 15.66 6.60
C ASN A 193 10.14 14.21 7.06
N LEU A 194 9.79 13.30 6.13
CA LEU A 194 9.67 11.87 6.40
C LEU A 194 10.99 11.30 6.95
N GLY A 195 12.11 11.56 6.26
CA GLY A 195 13.40 11.00 6.59
C GLY A 195 13.92 11.42 7.97
N THR A 196 13.52 12.60 8.46
CA THR A 196 13.88 13.04 9.81
C THR A 196 13.21 12.16 10.86
N VAL A 197 11.91 11.87 10.72
CA VAL A 197 11.19 10.97 11.62
C VAL A 197 11.72 9.55 11.53
N LEU A 198 11.92 9.04 10.31
CA LEU A 198 12.41 7.66 10.10
C LEU A 198 13.78 7.46 10.76
N ARG A 199 14.74 8.37 10.56
CA ARG A 199 16.06 8.26 11.20
C ARG A 199 15.96 8.26 12.73
N THR A 200 15.19 9.18 13.31
CA THR A 200 15.00 9.22 14.77
C THR A 200 14.37 7.94 15.31
N ALA A 201 13.44 7.34 14.57
CA ALA A 201 12.83 6.08 14.96
C ALA A 201 13.78 4.89 14.79
N GLU A 202 14.49 4.80 13.67
CA GLU A 202 15.44 3.74 13.34
C GLU A 202 16.62 3.69 14.32
N ASP A 203 17.14 4.84 14.75
CA ASP A 203 18.23 4.94 15.73
C ASP A 203 17.89 4.30 17.09
N ARG A 204 16.58 4.11 17.36
CA ARG A 204 16.06 3.67 18.65
C ARG A 204 15.29 2.35 18.56
N ILE A 205 14.94 1.88 17.36
CA ILE A 205 14.06 0.72 17.19
C ILE A 205 14.68 -0.58 17.75
N THR A 206 16.02 -0.66 17.81
CA THR A 206 16.74 -1.80 18.40
C THR A 206 16.60 -1.88 19.92
N GLN A 207 16.14 -0.81 20.58
CA GLN A 207 15.83 -0.81 22.01
C GLN A 207 14.44 -1.42 22.28
N VAL A 208 13.58 -1.41 21.26
CA VAL A 208 12.19 -1.91 21.32
C VAL A 208 12.12 -3.36 20.85
N VAL A 209 13.01 -3.79 19.95
CA VAL A 209 13.07 -5.18 19.48
C VAL A 209 14.14 -5.93 20.25
N VAL A 210 13.70 -6.76 21.21
CA VAL A 210 14.59 -7.58 22.03
C VAL A 210 14.88 -8.88 21.28
N PRO A 211 16.17 -9.21 21.00
CA PRO A 211 16.54 -10.46 20.35
C PRO A 211 16.05 -11.68 21.13
N ARG A 212 15.69 -12.75 20.42
CA ARG A 212 15.36 -14.02 21.08
C ARG A 212 16.60 -14.60 21.77
N SER A 213 16.37 -15.25 22.92
CA SER A 213 17.38 -16.15 23.48
C SER A 213 17.59 -17.34 22.53
N GLU A 214 18.83 -17.83 22.41
CA GLU A 214 19.21 -18.90 21.47
C GLU A 214 18.38 -20.20 21.64
N ASP A 215 17.76 -20.42 22.80
CA ASP A 215 16.93 -21.59 23.11
C ASP A 215 15.52 -21.59 22.46
N GLN A 216 15.11 -20.52 21.77
CA GLN A 216 13.76 -20.38 21.17
C GLN A 216 13.75 -20.38 19.64
N SER A 217 14.74 -21.01 19.00
CA SER A 217 14.94 -21.00 17.54
C SER A 217 14.00 -21.93 16.76
N GLU A 218 12.70 -21.97 17.06
CA GLU A 218 11.72 -22.59 16.15
C GLU A 218 11.31 -21.60 15.04
N SER A 219 11.13 -22.13 13.83
CA SER A 219 10.84 -21.36 12.63
C SER A 219 9.50 -20.62 12.73
N VAL A 220 9.53 -19.33 13.03
CA VAL A 220 8.34 -18.49 13.03
C VAL A 220 8.05 -18.04 11.60
N GLN A 221 6.89 -18.45 11.08
CA GLN A 221 6.31 -17.87 9.86
C GLN A 221 5.91 -16.41 10.17
N PRO A 222 6.18 -15.45 9.26
CA PRO A 222 5.78 -14.06 9.48
C PRO A 222 4.26 -13.96 9.72
N VAL A 223 3.87 -13.30 10.82
CA VAL A 223 2.47 -13.05 11.13
C VAL A 223 1.96 -11.98 10.16
N ALA A 224 1.02 -12.35 9.28
CA ALA A 224 0.33 -11.39 8.45
C ALA A 224 -0.42 -10.37 9.33
N SER A 225 -0.28 -9.08 9.04
CA SER A 225 -1.01 -8.01 9.72
C SER A 225 -2.51 -8.29 9.64
N ARG A 226 -3.18 -8.45 10.78
CA ARG A 226 -4.61 -8.75 10.83
C ARG A 226 -5.43 -7.55 10.36
N THR A 227 -6.04 -7.64 9.19
CA THR A 227 -7.22 -6.82 8.84
C THR A 227 -8.15 -7.64 7.96
N THR A 228 -9.03 -8.42 8.58
CA THR A 228 -10.32 -8.79 7.98
C THR A 228 -11.26 -9.29 9.08
N SER A 229 -12.37 -8.58 9.28
CA SER A 229 -13.49 -9.06 10.10
C SER A 229 -14.53 -9.71 9.19
N ALA A 230 -15.03 -10.86 9.63
CA ALA A 230 -15.93 -11.74 8.91
C ALA A 230 -17.37 -11.21 8.94
N VAL A 231 -17.86 -10.70 7.81
CA VAL A 231 -19.29 -10.66 7.48
C VAL A 231 -19.44 -10.84 5.98
N ALA A 232 -20.30 -11.77 5.56
CA ALA A 232 -21.00 -11.86 4.26
C ALA A 232 -20.83 -13.21 3.54
N LEU A 233 -21.61 -14.21 3.95
CA LEU A 233 -21.86 -15.40 3.12
C LEU A 233 -23.31 -15.48 2.62
N THR A 234 -24.21 -14.62 3.08
CA THR A 234 -25.65 -14.68 2.71
C THR A 234 -26.08 -13.62 1.67
N GLY A 235 -25.23 -12.65 1.33
CA GLY A 235 -25.56 -11.57 0.39
C GLY A 235 -25.12 -11.81 -1.07
N ILE A 236 -24.31 -12.84 -1.33
CA ILE A 236 -23.61 -13.05 -2.62
C ILE A 236 -24.58 -13.51 -3.73
N ALA A 237 -25.61 -14.29 -3.39
CA ALA A 237 -26.55 -14.82 -4.38
C ALA A 237 -27.46 -13.74 -5.01
N ALA A 238 -27.76 -12.67 -4.27
CA ALA A 238 -28.58 -11.56 -4.78
C ALA A 238 -27.77 -10.60 -5.70
N LEU A 239 -26.45 -10.51 -5.48
CA LEU A 239 -25.57 -9.63 -6.26
C LEU A 239 -25.36 -10.14 -7.69
N ILE A 240 -25.27 -11.46 -7.88
CA ILE A 240 -24.99 -12.09 -9.18
C ILE A 240 -26.09 -11.77 -10.22
N SER A 241 -27.35 -11.67 -9.79
CA SER A 241 -28.49 -11.38 -10.66
C SER A 241 -28.52 -9.93 -11.19
N VAL A 242 -27.87 -8.99 -10.49
CA VAL A 242 -27.83 -7.56 -10.89
C VAL A 242 -26.66 -7.26 -11.83
N MET A 243 -25.59 -8.05 -11.79
CA MET A 243 -24.33 -7.78 -12.49
C MET A 243 -24.35 -8.09 -14.00
N GLU A 244 -25.32 -8.84 -14.51
CA GLU A 244 -25.37 -9.25 -15.93
C GLU A 244 -25.72 -8.13 -16.93
N LYS A 245 -26.10 -6.92 -16.48
CA LYS A 245 -26.72 -5.92 -17.37
C LYS A 245 -25.94 -4.65 -17.70
N GLU A 246 -24.84 -4.29 -17.04
CA GLU A 246 -24.15 -3.03 -17.37
C GLU A 246 -22.63 -3.12 -17.38
N GLN A 247 -22.04 -3.07 -18.59
CA GLN A 247 -20.60 -2.92 -18.79
C GLN A 247 -20.14 -1.49 -18.47
N ARG A 248 -19.63 -1.24 -17.25
CA ARG A 248 -18.97 0.04 -16.91
C ARG A 248 -17.74 -0.17 -16.05
N THR A 249 -16.59 0.26 -16.58
CA THR A 249 -15.26 0.04 -15.98
C THR A 249 -14.73 1.19 -15.19
N VAL A 250 -14.16 0.95 -14.01
CA VAL A 250 -13.34 1.90 -13.24
C VAL A 250 -12.08 1.15 -12.80
N LEU A 251 -10.92 1.80 -12.85
CA LEU A 251 -9.61 1.18 -12.62
C LEU A 251 -8.74 2.16 -11.86
N VAL A 252 -8.58 1.96 -10.56
CA VAL A 252 -7.53 2.60 -9.73
C VAL A 252 -6.29 1.73 -9.79
N ILE A 253 -5.09 2.31 -9.76
CA ILE A 253 -3.81 1.58 -9.90
C ILE A 253 -2.87 1.98 -8.75
N GLY A 254 -2.45 0.99 -7.98
CA GLY A 254 -1.34 1.10 -7.04
C GLY A 254 -0.25 0.08 -7.36
N THR A 255 1.01 0.38 -7.02
CA THR A 255 2.17 -0.50 -7.21
C THR A 255 2.52 -1.24 -5.89
N GLY A 256 2.41 -2.58 -5.83
CA GLY A 256 3.09 -3.42 -4.83
C GLY A 256 3.38 -4.88 -5.28
N PRO A 257 4.39 -5.57 -4.71
CA PRO A 257 4.71 -6.95 -5.08
C PRO A 257 4.19 -8.02 -4.09
N ARG A 258 3.66 -9.11 -4.66
CA ARG A 258 3.48 -10.53 -4.28
C ARG A 258 2.93 -10.92 -2.91
N ALA A 259 1.86 -11.73 -2.98
CA ALA A 259 1.66 -12.92 -2.14
C ALA A 259 1.65 -14.18 -3.03
N ARG A 260 2.32 -15.25 -2.61
CA ARG A 260 2.23 -16.58 -3.24
C ARG A 260 1.18 -17.43 -2.52
N ASN A 261 0.51 -18.28 -3.30
CA ASN A 261 -0.34 -19.43 -2.96
C ASN A 261 -1.72 -19.15 -2.36
N ILE A 262 -2.73 -19.12 -3.24
CA ILE A 262 -3.94 -19.95 -3.08
C ILE A 262 -4.19 -20.63 -4.44
N ASP A 263 -4.06 -21.95 -4.45
CA ASP A 263 -4.68 -22.80 -5.47
C ASP A 263 -6.19 -22.62 -5.37
N LEU A 264 -6.84 -22.11 -6.42
CA LEU A 264 -8.24 -22.42 -6.64
C LEU A 264 -8.51 -22.61 -8.13
N PHE A 265 -8.79 -23.87 -8.45
CA PHE A 265 -9.27 -24.40 -9.72
C PHE A 265 -10.37 -23.52 -10.35
N LEU A 266 -10.12 -23.05 -11.57
CA LEU A 266 -11.19 -22.68 -12.51
C LEU A 266 -11.40 -23.85 -13.48
N LYS A 267 -12.50 -24.57 -13.28
CA LYS A 267 -13.15 -25.40 -14.31
C LYS A 267 -14.56 -24.85 -14.52
N LEU A 268 -15.02 -24.96 -15.77
CA LEU A 268 -16.28 -24.50 -16.38
C LEU A 268 -16.12 -23.10 -16.97
N SER A 269 -15.75 -22.86 -18.24
CA SER A 269 -16.02 -23.53 -19.52
C SER A 269 -17.50 -23.84 -19.77
N ALA A 270 -18.07 -23.05 -20.69
CA ALA A 270 -19.36 -23.16 -21.38
C ALA A 270 -20.60 -22.62 -20.64
N LEU A 271 -20.86 -21.31 -20.80
CA LEU A 271 -22.04 -20.73 -21.48
C LEU A 271 -21.85 -19.21 -21.66
#